data_AF-Q54CD0-F1
#
_entry.id   AF-Q54CD0-F1
#
_cell.length_a   1.000
_cell.length_b   1.000
_cell.length_c   1.000
_cell.angle_alpha   90.00
_cell.angle_beta   90.00
_cell.angle_gamma   90.00
#
_symmetry.space_group_name_H-M   'P 1'
#
loop_
_entity.id
_entity.type
_entity.pdbx_description
1 polymer ?
#
loop_
_entity_poly.entity_id
_entity_poly.type
_entity_poly.pdbx_seq_one_letter_code
_entity_poly.pdbx_strand_id
1 'polypeptide(L)'
;MKDLNIFKILIIILMVSIYFINIIRCEIDYKVPCGDGYCGFDQMCYNYNPVEDVSVCLLSDSFYLLELVQSFEKTWSDHRGDEFSLFRVKILNHSNKPISHIYIGTDFTFDLKQQNSSVWNIRLDTWNNFLTLPNYVNEIRPFSYHLFGYIVRGNTSPNMVIRSITYIDY
;
A
#
# COMPACT_ATOMS: atom_id res chain seq x y z
N MET A 1 13.67 4.25 54.44
CA MET A 1 12.70 3.37 53.72
C MET A 1 11.98 4.06 52.55
N LYS A 2 11.79 5.39 52.54
CA LYS A 2 11.15 6.10 51.42
C LYS A 2 12.01 6.17 50.14
N ASP A 3 13.33 6.29 50.26
CA ASP A 3 14.23 6.43 49.09
C ASP A 3 14.28 5.18 48.20
N LEU A 4 14.14 3.98 48.80
CA LEU A 4 14.13 2.72 48.07
C LEU A 4 12.92 2.60 47.14
N ASN A 5 11.82 3.30 47.43
CA ASN A 5 10.61 3.27 46.62
C ASN A 5 10.73 4.20 45.39
N ILE A 6 11.39 5.34 45.55
CA ILE A 6 11.64 6.29 44.45
C ILE A 6 12.56 5.67 43.39
N PHE A 7 13.60 4.96 43.82
CA PHE A 7 14.52 4.27 42.90
C PHE A 7 13.83 3.19 42.05
N LYS A 8 12.92 2.40 42.66
CA LYS A 8 12.13 1.40 41.92
C LYS A 8 11.20 2.02 40.88
N ILE A 9 10.56 3.14 41.21
CA ILE A 9 9.68 3.86 40.27
C ILE A 9 10.47 4.40 39.08
N LEU A 10 11.66 4.98 39.32
CA LEU A 10 12.54 5.45 38.25
C LEU A 10 12.97 4.31 37.31
N ILE A 11 13.34 3.15 37.83
CA ILE A 11 13.68 1.97 37.01
C ILE A 11 12.50 1.52 36.16
N ILE A 12 11.28 1.50 36.73
CA ILE A 12 10.07 1.11 35.98
C ILE A 12 9.81 2.10 34.84
N ILE A 13 9.90 3.41 35.09
CA ILE A 13 9.72 4.43 34.05
C ILE A 13 10.76 4.26 32.95
N LEU A 14 12.02 3.98 33.30
CA LEU A 14 13.11 3.76 32.34
C LEU A 14 12.91 2.49 31.51
N MET A 15 12.46 1.39 32.13
CA MET A 15 12.13 0.17 31.39
C MET A 15 10.93 0.36 30.46
N VAL A 16 9.91 1.11 30.90
CA VAL A 16 8.75 1.44 30.07
C VAL A 16 9.14 2.33 28.88
N SER A 17 9.98 3.35 29.09
CA SER A 17 10.43 4.21 28.00
C SER A 17 11.34 3.48 27.00
N ILE A 18 12.24 2.61 27.47
CA ILE A 18 13.04 1.74 26.58
C ILE A 18 12.11 0.81 25.77
N TYR A 19 11.08 0.23 26.40
CA TYR A 19 10.10 -0.61 25.72
C TYR A 19 9.34 0.17 24.64
N PHE A 20 8.87 1.38 24.93
CA PHE A 20 8.21 2.24 23.94
C PHE A 20 9.14 2.67 22.79
N ILE A 21 10.41 3.01 23.07
CA ILE A 21 11.39 3.34 22.03
C ILE A 21 11.64 2.15 21.10
N ASN A 22 11.72 0.94 21.65
CA ASN A 22 11.90 -0.27 20.84
C ASN A 22 10.67 -0.61 20.00
N ILE A 23 9.45 -0.36 20.48
CA ILE A 23 8.23 -0.54 19.68
C ILE A 23 8.20 0.44 18.51
N ILE A 24 8.61 1.70 18.72
CA ILE A 24 8.59 2.72 17.65
C ILE A 24 9.60 2.38 16.53
N ARG A 25 10.65 1.61 16.82
CA ARG A 25 11.67 1.21 15.84
C ARG A 25 11.37 -0.08 15.08
N CYS A 26 10.17 -0.63 15.17
CA CYS A 26 9.76 -1.67 14.23
C CYS A 26 9.42 -1.01 12.88
N GLU A 27 10.45 -0.65 12.10
CA GLU A 27 10.28 -0.59 10.65
C GLU A 27 9.92 -2.00 10.21
N ILE A 28 8.66 -2.20 9.85
CA ILE A 28 8.22 -3.43 9.22
C ILE A 28 8.95 -3.47 7.88
N ASP A 29 10.01 -4.27 7.79
CA ASP A 29 10.74 -4.58 6.57
C ASP A 29 9.79 -5.33 5.63
N TYR A 30 8.97 -4.57 4.90
CA TYR A 30 8.02 -5.08 3.92
C TYR A 30 8.81 -5.51 2.68
N LYS A 31 9.41 -6.70 2.78
CA LYS A 31 10.05 -7.39 1.68
C LYS A 31 9.01 -7.76 0.63
N VAL A 32 9.16 -7.25 -0.59
CA VAL A 32 8.29 -7.62 -1.72
C VAL A 32 8.90 -8.84 -2.43
N PRO A 33 8.21 -9.99 -2.54
CA PRO A 33 8.72 -11.12 -3.31
C PRO A 33 9.05 -10.72 -4.75
N CYS A 34 10.21 -11.16 -5.26
CA CYS A 34 10.65 -10.86 -6.62
C CYS A 34 11.57 -11.94 -7.17
N GLY A 35 11.07 -12.77 -8.09
CA GLY A 35 11.74 -14.02 -8.48
C GLY A 35 12.05 -14.88 -7.26
N ASP A 36 13.29 -15.38 -7.19
CA ASP A 36 13.80 -16.17 -6.05
C ASP A 36 14.15 -15.34 -4.79
N GLY A 37 13.99 -14.02 -4.85
CA GLY A 37 14.42 -13.10 -3.81
C GLY A 37 13.33 -12.16 -3.32
N TYR A 38 13.77 -11.06 -2.70
CA TYR A 38 12.91 -10.01 -2.22
C TYR A 38 13.51 -8.63 -2.54
N CYS A 39 12.67 -7.69 -2.94
CA CYS A 39 13.04 -6.29 -3.04
C CYS A 39 13.08 -5.65 -1.64
N GLY A 40 14.07 -4.80 -1.44
CA GLY A 40 14.29 -4.08 -0.18
C GLY A 40 13.35 -2.87 -0.02
N PHE A 41 13.66 -2.05 0.98
CA PHE A 41 12.94 -0.80 1.22
C PHE A 41 13.00 0.12 -0.01
N ASP A 42 11.85 0.72 -0.34
CA ASP A 42 11.65 1.61 -1.49
C ASP A 42 12.03 1.02 -2.86
N GLN A 43 11.93 -0.30 -2.98
CA GLN A 43 12.02 -1.02 -4.23
C GLN A 43 10.70 -1.70 -4.56
N MET A 44 10.45 -1.83 -5.87
CA MET A 44 9.33 -2.59 -6.41
C MET A 44 9.84 -3.72 -7.31
N CYS A 45 9.10 -4.82 -7.33
CA CYS A 45 9.39 -5.92 -8.23
C CYS A 45 8.85 -5.64 -9.63
N TYR A 46 9.72 -5.74 -10.62
CA TYR A 46 9.38 -5.65 -12.03
C TYR A 46 9.64 -7.00 -12.69
N ASN A 47 8.57 -7.72 -13.02
CA ASN A 47 8.68 -8.94 -13.81
C ASN A 47 8.65 -8.56 -15.30
N TYR A 48 9.84 -8.50 -15.90
CA TYR A 48 10.06 -8.03 -17.28
C TYR A 48 9.62 -9.05 -18.32
N ASN A 49 9.86 -10.33 -18.01
CA ASN A 49 9.55 -11.47 -18.86
C ASN A 49 9.07 -12.64 -17.99
N PRO A 50 7.75 -12.83 -17.88
CA PRO A 50 7.17 -13.93 -17.10
C PRO A 50 7.54 -15.32 -17.65
N VAL A 51 7.90 -15.42 -18.93
CA VAL A 51 8.26 -16.71 -19.58
C VAL A 51 9.64 -17.17 -19.14
N GLU A 52 10.58 -16.24 -19.01
CA GLU A 52 11.95 -16.50 -18.53
C GLU A 52 12.10 -16.30 -17.01
N ASP A 53 11.02 -15.95 -16.33
CA ASP A 53 10.97 -15.58 -14.90
C ASP A 53 11.98 -14.48 -14.52
N VAL A 54 12.22 -13.54 -15.44
CA VAL A 54 13.18 -12.45 -15.22
C VAL A 54 12.51 -11.33 -14.43
N SER A 55 12.80 -11.31 -13.14
CA SER A 55 12.34 -10.31 -12.19
C SER A 55 13.50 -9.45 -11.69
N VAL A 56 13.32 -8.12 -11.66
CA VAL A 56 14.31 -7.17 -11.16
C VAL A 56 13.69 -6.22 -10.13
N CYS A 57 14.47 -5.85 -9.13
CA CYS A 57 14.06 -4.82 -8.17
C CYS A 57 14.47 -3.44 -8.68
N LEU A 58 13.48 -2.58 -8.90
CA LEU A 58 13.67 -1.20 -9.33
C LEU A 58 13.37 -0.26 -8.16
N LEU A 59 14.10 0.86 -8.06
CA LEU A 59 13.75 1.91 -7.12
C LEU A 59 12.39 2.51 -7.52
N SER A 60 11.51 2.73 -6.55
CA SER A 60 10.14 3.22 -6.80
C SER A 60 10.13 4.56 -7.54
N ASP A 61 11.10 5.43 -7.26
CA ASP A 61 11.25 6.77 -7.84
C ASP A 61 11.66 6.76 -9.33
N SER A 62 12.22 5.64 -9.79
CA SER A 62 12.77 5.49 -11.14
C SER A 62 11.75 4.90 -12.11
N PHE A 63 10.56 4.56 -11.63
CA PHE A 63 9.53 3.93 -12.44
C PHE A 63 8.53 4.93 -13.02
N TYR A 64 8.82 5.40 -14.24
CA TYR A 64 8.00 6.35 -14.98
C TYR A 64 6.93 5.71 -15.89
N LEU A 65 6.87 4.37 -15.93
CA LEU A 65 6.00 3.62 -16.85
C LEU A 65 4.60 3.35 -16.31
N LEU A 66 4.35 3.64 -15.03
CA LEU A 66 3.06 3.51 -14.39
C LEU A 66 2.85 4.68 -13.43
N GLU A 67 1.63 5.20 -13.40
CA GLU A 67 1.26 6.31 -12.53
C GLU A 67 -0.04 5.97 -11.76
N LEU A 68 -0.05 6.28 -10.46
CA LEU A 68 -1.25 6.23 -9.62
C LEU A 68 -1.73 7.66 -9.34
N VAL A 69 -2.84 8.05 -9.95
CA VAL A 69 -3.45 9.38 -9.71
C VAL A 69 -4.65 9.22 -8.80
N GLN A 70 -4.57 9.77 -7.59
CA GLN A 70 -5.67 9.78 -6.62
C GLN A 70 -6.43 11.11 -6.70
N SER A 71 -7.72 11.04 -7.03
CA SER A 71 -8.61 12.21 -7.12
C SER A 71 -9.64 12.16 -6.00
N PHE A 72 -9.68 13.22 -5.20
CA PHE A 72 -10.74 13.45 -4.22
C PHE A 72 -12.06 13.77 -4.94
N GLU A 73 -13.15 13.07 -4.59
CA GLU A 73 -14.48 13.36 -5.17
C GLU A 73 -15.40 14.11 -4.19
N LYS A 74 -15.53 13.62 -2.95
CA LYS A 74 -16.42 14.23 -1.94
C LYS A 74 -16.07 13.81 -0.52
N THR A 75 -16.54 14.60 0.45
CA THR A 75 -16.55 14.28 1.88
C THR A 75 -17.95 14.41 2.46
N TRP A 76 -18.25 13.67 3.52
CA TRP A 76 -19.48 13.80 4.32
C TRP A 76 -19.26 13.28 5.74
N SER A 77 -20.07 13.76 6.68
CA SER A 77 -20.18 13.16 8.01
C SER A 77 -21.37 12.20 8.06
N ASP A 78 -21.26 11.11 8.81
CA ASP A 78 -22.42 10.28 9.12
C ASP A 78 -23.25 10.84 10.30
N HIS A 79 -24.27 10.09 10.70
CA HIS A 79 -25.15 10.44 11.83
C HIS A 79 -24.44 10.49 13.20
N ARG A 80 -23.22 9.96 13.31
CA ARG A 80 -22.39 9.95 14.53
C ARG A 80 -21.37 11.09 14.53
N GLY A 81 -21.24 11.81 13.41
CA GLY A 81 -20.23 12.84 13.23
C GLY A 81 -18.90 12.30 12.68
N ASP A 82 -18.81 11.01 12.33
CA ASP A 82 -17.60 10.45 11.73
C ASP A 82 -17.47 10.99 10.29
N GLU A 83 -16.32 11.57 9.96
CA GLU A 83 -16.03 12.09 8.61
C GLU A 83 -15.51 10.99 7.69
N PHE A 84 -15.98 11.00 6.44
CA PHE A 84 -15.55 10.08 5.40
C PHE A 84 -15.27 10.81 4.10
N SER A 85 -14.31 10.31 3.33
CA SER A 85 -13.99 10.84 2.01
C SER A 85 -13.98 9.75 0.95
N LEU A 86 -14.49 10.09 -0.24
CA LEU A 86 -14.51 9.25 -1.41
C LEU A 86 -13.41 9.69 -2.38
N PHE A 87 -12.62 8.73 -2.82
CA PHE A 87 -11.57 8.93 -3.80
C PHE A 87 -11.77 8.00 -5.00
N ARG A 88 -11.36 8.50 -6.18
CA ARG A 88 -11.18 7.70 -7.39
C ARG A 88 -9.70 7.65 -7.74
N VAL A 89 -9.21 6.47 -8.06
CA VAL A 89 -7.82 6.26 -8.43
C VAL A 89 -7.74 5.77 -9.86
N LYS A 90 -6.84 6.40 -10.62
CA LYS A 90 -6.49 6.01 -11.98
C LYS A 90 -5.11 5.36 -11.98
N ILE A 91 -5.05 4.12 -12.46
CA ILE A 91 -3.80 3.39 -12.71
C ILE A 91 -3.49 3.58 -14.20
N LEU A 92 -2.53 4.45 -14.55
CA LEU A 92 -2.17 4.74 -15.94
C LEU A 92 -0.96 3.92 -16.36
N ASN A 93 -1.11 3.12 -17.42
CA ASN A 93 0.00 2.39 -18.03
C ASN A 93 0.60 3.26 -19.14
N HIS A 94 1.76 3.87 -18.87
CA HIS A 94 2.50 4.69 -19.83
C HIS A 94 3.45 3.86 -20.71
N SER A 95 3.52 2.55 -20.50
CA SER A 95 4.36 1.66 -21.31
C SER A 95 3.69 1.20 -22.60
N ASN A 96 4.48 0.59 -23.47
CA ASN A 96 4.04 -0.10 -24.67
C ASN A 96 3.64 -1.57 -24.44
N LYS A 97 3.68 -2.07 -23.20
CA LYS A 97 3.32 -3.45 -22.83
C LYS A 97 2.06 -3.48 -21.96
N PRO A 98 1.17 -4.49 -22.07
CA PRO A 98 0.03 -4.62 -21.17
C PRO A 98 0.48 -5.03 -19.76
N ILE A 99 -0.17 -4.49 -18.74
CA ILE A 99 0.04 -4.91 -17.34
C ILE A 99 -1.00 -5.99 -17.01
N SER A 100 -0.60 -7.22 -16.74
CA SER A 100 -1.51 -8.29 -16.31
C SER A 100 -1.78 -8.28 -14.80
N HIS A 101 -0.76 -7.94 -14.01
CA HIS A 101 -0.85 -7.92 -12.56
C HIS A 101 -0.18 -6.67 -12.00
N ILE A 102 -0.78 -6.17 -10.93
CA ILE A 102 -0.23 -5.08 -10.13
C ILE A 102 -0.58 -5.34 -8.68
N TYR A 103 0.36 -5.06 -7.78
CA TYR A 103 0.16 -5.05 -6.35
C TYR A 103 0.47 -3.65 -5.82
N ILE A 104 -0.51 -3.02 -5.19
CA ILE A 104 -0.38 -1.71 -4.56
C ILE A 104 -0.48 -1.92 -3.06
N GLY A 105 0.59 -1.59 -2.34
CA GLY A 105 0.62 -1.59 -0.88
C GLY A 105 -0.09 -0.38 -0.31
N THR A 106 -0.84 -0.61 0.76
CA THR A 106 -1.47 0.43 1.58
C THR A 106 -0.93 0.36 3.02
N ASP A 107 -0.97 1.47 3.75
CA ASP A 107 -0.64 1.50 5.18
C ASP A 107 -1.89 1.80 6.03
N PHE A 108 -1.69 2.12 7.32
CA PHE A 108 -2.77 2.43 8.26
C PHE A 108 -3.61 3.67 7.87
N THR A 109 -3.14 4.53 6.96
CA THR A 109 -3.92 5.66 6.44
C THR A 109 -5.03 5.22 5.50
N PHE A 110 -4.96 3.99 4.95
CA PHE A 110 -6.03 3.38 4.17
C PHE A 110 -7.12 2.79 5.09
N ASP A 111 -7.64 3.62 5.97
CA ASP A 111 -8.66 3.26 6.95
C ASP A 111 -10.05 3.29 6.34
N LEU A 112 -10.51 2.15 5.82
CA LEU A 112 -11.78 2.04 5.11
C LEU A 112 -12.97 2.26 6.05
N LYS A 113 -14.02 2.92 5.52
CA LYS A 113 -15.31 3.05 6.22
C LYS A 113 -15.87 1.68 6.65
N GLN A 114 -15.88 0.73 5.72
CA GLN A 114 -16.28 -0.67 5.87
C GLN A 114 -15.43 -1.55 4.93
N GLN A 115 -14.75 -2.55 5.48
CA GLN A 115 -13.72 -3.32 4.78
C GLN A 115 -14.16 -3.93 3.44
N ASN A 116 -15.40 -4.40 3.34
CA ASN A 116 -15.87 -5.20 2.19
C ASN A 116 -16.73 -4.42 1.18
N SER A 117 -17.13 -3.18 1.48
CA SER A 117 -18.05 -2.39 0.65
C SER A 117 -17.52 -1.01 0.29
N SER A 118 -16.39 -0.61 0.87
CA SER A 118 -15.81 0.71 0.67
C SER A 118 -14.72 0.73 -0.38
N VAL A 119 -14.54 -0.36 -1.13
CA VAL A 119 -13.59 -0.46 -2.25
C VAL A 119 -14.33 -1.12 -3.41
N TRP A 120 -14.20 -0.59 -4.61
CA TRP A 120 -14.82 -1.16 -5.81
C TRP A 120 -13.87 -1.07 -7.00
N ASN A 121 -14.11 -1.92 -7.99
CA ASN A 121 -13.29 -2.09 -9.19
C ASN A 121 -11.82 -2.47 -8.94
N ILE A 122 -11.45 -2.84 -7.73
CA ILE A 122 -10.15 -3.40 -7.39
C ILE A 122 -10.35 -4.45 -6.30
N ARG A 123 -9.50 -5.46 -6.27
CA ARG A 123 -9.52 -6.48 -5.23
C ARG A 123 -8.64 -6.02 -4.08
N LEU A 124 -9.19 -6.04 -2.87
CA LEU A 124 -8.45 -5.85 -1.63
C LEU A 124 -8.09 -7.21 -1.02
N ASP A 125 -6.80 -7.48 -0.88
CA ASP A 125 -6.27 -8.53 -0.01
C ASP A 125 -6.12 -7.97 1.40
N THR A 126 -7.09 -8.27 2.25
CA THR A 126 -7.14 -7.81 3.63
C THR A 126 -6.11 -8.46 4.54
N TRP A 127 -5.49 -9.57 4.13
CA TRP A 127 -4.46 -10.24 4.92
C TRP A 127 -3.11 -9.53 4.78
N ASN A 128 -2.79 -9.10 3.55
CA ASN A 128 -1.49 -8.50 3.23
C ASN A 128 -1.54 -6.98 3.00
N ASN A 129 -2.71 -6.35 3.12
CA ASN A 129 -2.94 -4.93 2.82
C ASN A 129 -2.47 -4.53 1.41
N PHE A 130 -2.80 -5.38 0.43
CA PHE A 130 -2.55 -5.12 -0.98
C PHE A 130 -3.84 -4.92 -1.76
N LEU A 131 -3.81 -3.98 -2.70
CA LEU A 131 -4.79 -3.85 -3.76
C LEU A 131 -4.23 -4.49 -5.04
N THR A 132 -5.05 -5.25 -5.74
CA THR A 132 -4.67 -5.88 -7.02
C THR A 132 -5.84 -5.86 -8.00
N LEU A 133 -5.57 -6.05 -9.30
CA LEU A 133 -6.63 -6.07 -10.31
C LEU A 133 -7.69 -7.12 -9.95
N PRO A 134 -8.98 -6.81 -10.17
CA PRO A 134 -10.02 -7.79 -9.96
C PRO A 134 -9.96 -8.83 -11.08
N ASN A 135 -10.40 -10.06 -10.80
CA ASN A 135 -10.28 -11.20 -11.73
C ASN A 135 -10.95 -11.00 -13.11
N TYR A 136 -11.83 -10.01 -13.26
CA TYR A 136 -12.48 -9.68 -14.53
C TYR A 136 -11.70 -8.67 -15.39
N VAL A 137 -10.62 -8.08 -14.85
CA VAL A 137 -9.69 -7.23 -15.58
C VAL A 137 -8.44 -8.06 -15.85
N ASN A 138 -8.31 -8.54 -17.09
CA ASN A 138 -7.17 -9.37 -17.49
C ASN A 138 -5.89 -8.54 -17.67
N GLU A 139 -6.01 -7.28 -18.09
CA GLU A 139 -4.88 -6.40 -18.34
C GLU A 139 -5.27 -4.92 -18.26
N ILE A 140 -4.28 -4.07 -17.98
CA ILE A 140 -4.30 -2.65 -18.34
C ILE A 140 -3.51 -2.49 -19.63
N ARG A 141 -4.21 -2.22 -20.73
CA ARG A 141 -3.60 -2.05 -22.06
C ARG A 141 -2.52 -0.96 -22.10
N PRO A 142 -1.57 -1.04 -23.04
CA PRO A 142 -0.63 0.04 -23.32
C PRO A 142 -1.34 1.38 -23.49
N PHE A 143 -0.79 2.45 -22.90
CA PHE A 143 -1.33 3.81 -22.96
C PHE A 143 -2.80 3.94 -22.51
N SER A 144 -3.29 3.00 -21.72
CA SER A 144 -4.64 2.96 -21.18
C SER A 144 -4.61 3.08 -19.67
N TYR A 145 -5.79 3.00 -19.06
CA TYR A 145 -5.91 3.11 -17.62
C TYR A 145 -7.01 2.20 -17.06
N HIS A 146 -6.86 1.86 -15.79
CA HIS A 146 -7.91 1.23 -14.99
C HIS A 146 -8.36 2.19 -13.88
N LEU A 147 -9.68 2.25 -13.63
CA LEU A 147 -10.26 3.09 -12.59
C LEU A 147 -10.83 2.24 -11.46
N PHE A 148 -10.44 2.57 -10.25
CA PHE A 148 -11.06 2.06 -9.04
C PHE A 148 -11.39 3.21 -8.08
N GLY A 149 -12.09 2.90 -7.00
CA GLY A 149 -12.33 3.90 -5.98
C GLY A 149 -12.55 3.28 -4.62
N TYR A 150 -12.50 4.14 -3.61
CA TYR A 150 -12.68 3.73 -2.23
C TYR A 150 -13.24 4.86 -1.36
N ILE A 151 -13.67 4.48 -0.16
CA ILE A 151 -14.14 5.38 0.90
C ILE A 151 -13.31 5.13 2.16
N VAL A 152 -12.62 6.15 2.64
CA VAL A 152 -11.84 6.11 3.88
C VAL A 152 -12.41 7.05 4.94
N ARG A 153 -12.02 6.83 6.20
CA ARG A 153 -12.26 7.76 7.31
C ARG A 153 -11.36 8.98 7.18
N GLY A 154 -11.88 10.14 7.57
CA GLY A 154 -11.19 11.42 7.49
C GLY A 154 -11.18 12.01 6.08
N ASN A 155 -10.26 12.95 5.87
CA ASN A 155 -10.19 13.84 4.70
C ASN A 155 -8.82 13.83 3.99
N THR A 156 -7.94 12.90 4.38
CA THR A 156 -6.59 12.78 3.84
C THR A 156 -6.53 11.64 2.84
N SER A 157 -5.85 11.86 1.71
CA SER A 157 -5.59 10.79 0.74
C SER A 157 -4.66 9.74 1.39
N PRO A 158 -5.04 8.46 1.41
CA PRO A 158 -4.16 7.40 1.89
C PRO A 158 -2.85 7.27 1.12
N ASN A 159 -1.82 6.79 1.81
CA ASN A 159 -0.57 6.39 1.20
C ASN A 159 -0.79 5.10 0.40
N MET A 160 -0.34 5.12 -0.85
CA MET A 160 -0.36 3.99 -1.76
C MET A 160 1.00 3.90 -2.44
N VAL A 161 1.54 2.69 -2.53
CA VAL A 161 2.83 2.43 -3.18
C VAL A 161 2.71 1.23 -4.10
N ILE A 162 3.20 1.36 -5.32
CA ILE A 162 3.29 0.21 -6.24
C ILE A 162 4.39 -0.72 -5.72
N ARG A 163 4.04 -1.97 -5.47
CA ARG A 163 4.98 -2.98 -4.93
C ARG A 163 5.46 -3.94 -6.01
N SER A 164 4.57 -4.34 -6.91
CA SER A 164 4.93 -5.27 -7.98
C SER A 164 4.07 -5.02 -9.21
N ILE A 165 4.67 -5.22 -10.39
CA ILE A 165 3.99 -5.19 -11.68
C ILE A 165 4.48 -6.37 -12.52
N THR A 166 3.54 -6.99 -13.23
CA THR A 166 3.82 -8.01 -14.23
C THR A 166 3.30 -7.55 -15.59
N TYR A 167 4.17 -7.54 -16.58
CA TYR A 167 3.81 -7.25 -17.97
C TYR A 167 3.48 -8.54 -18.73
N ILE A 168 2.68 -8.43 -19.78
CA ILE A 168 2.48 -9.50 -20.75
C ILE A 168 3.48 -9.28 -21.88
N ASP A 169 4.27 -10.29 -22.18
CA ASP A 169 5.05 -10.35 -23.41
C ASP A 169 4.24 -11.06 -24.50
N TYR A 170 4.14 -10.40 -25.66
CA TYR A 170 3.57 -10.95 -26.88
C TYR A 170 4.68 -11.40 -27.83
#